data_AF-T1C0J0-F1
#
_entry.id   AF-T1C0J0-F1
#
_cell.length_a   1.000
_cell.length_b   1.000
_cell.length_c   1.000
_cell.angle_alpha   90.00
_cell.angle_beta   90.00
_cell.angle_gamma   90.00
#
_symmetry.space_group_name_H-M   'P 1'
#
loop_
_entity.id
_entity.type
_entity.pdbx_description
1 polymer ?
#
loop_
_entity_poly.entity_id
_entity_poly.type
_entity_poly.pdbx_seq_one_letter_code
_entity_poly.pdbx_strand_id
1 'polypeptide(L)'
;MLADYRQLNQHTLPIWPLWANETWAMTGFHAVAMILGAYTRGFRGYDVQAVYAAMRDTAMVGAVYNGNKELQEEFRRHGYVISGPATPREMRSAPGKQSVSRTLDYAYDYWCVGAMAELLGKHEDAKMFYELGQNYKNVFDPKTGFMRGKLADGKWREPFR
;
A
#
# COMPACT_ATOMS: atom_id res chain seq x y z
N MET A 1 6.73 15.94 2.82
CA MET A 1 6.59 14.76 1.92
C MET A 1 7.81 14.53 1.05
N LEU A 2 8.07 15.30 -0.03
CA LEU A 2 9.24 15.01 -0.89
C LEU A 2 10.58 15.26 -0.16
N ALA A 3 10.65 16.29 0.69
CA ALA A 3 11.79 16.51 1.57
C ALA A 3 11.98 15.33 2.54
N ASP A 4 10.92 14.92 3.23
CA ASP A 4 10.95 13.76 4.14
C ASP A 4 11.39 12.49 3.44
N TYR A 5 10.89 12.19 2.23
CA TYR A 5 11.33 11.04 1.42
C TYR A 5 12.85 11.04 1.21
N ARG A 6 13.43 12.20 0.84
CA ARG A 6 14.86 12.36 0.61
C ARG A 6 15.68 12.23 1.89
N GLN A 7 15.17 12.77 3.00
CA GLN A 7 15.87 12.77 4.29
C GLN A 7 15.77 11.42 5.00
N LEU A 8 14.60 10.78 4.95
CA LEU A 8 14.36 9.46 5.53
C LEU A 8 15.20 8.41 4.83
N ASN A 9 15.39 8.52 3.51
CA ASN A 9 16.23 7.64 2.69
C ASN A 9 15.89 6.14 2.89
N GLN A 10 14.59 5.84 2.95
CA GLN A 10 14.04 4.49 3.13
C GLN A 10 13.17 4.07 1.94
N HIS A 11 13.32 4.70 0.77
CA HIS A 11 12.49 4.40 -0.41
C HIS A 11 10.97 4.48 -0.14
N THR A 12 10.55 5.43 0.70
CA THR A 12 9.14 5.62 1.04
C THR A 12 8.84 7.09 1.29
N LEU A 13 7.71 7.55 0.75
CA LEU A 13 7.03 8.73 1.24
C LEU A 13 6.64 8.51 2.72
N PRO A 14 6.47 9.59 3.50
CA PRO A 14 6.15 9.47 4.91
C PRO A 14 4.83 8.71 5.09
N ILE A 15 4.81 7.81 6.08
CA ILE A 15 3.64 7.03 6.47
C ILE A 15 2.89 7.80 7.56
N TRP A 16 3.58 8.10 8.67
CA TRP A 16 3.02 8.84 9.79
C TRP A 16 4.12 9.67 10.50
N PRO A 17 4.48 10.83 9.93
CA PRO A 17 5.55 11.66 10.45
C PRO A 17 5.10 12.43 11.71
N LEU A 18 5.93 12.42 12.75
CA LEU A 18 5.74 13.17 13.99
C LEU A 18 7.07 13.78 14.43
N TRP A 19 7.13 15.10 14.58
CA TRP A 19 8.33 15.83 15.04
C TRP A 19 9.62 15.38 14.34
N ALA A 20 9.64 15.48 13.01
CA ALA A 20 10.76 15.09 12.14
C ALA A 20 11.19 13.60 12.23
N ASN A 21 10.38 12.75 12.86
CA ASN A 21 10.57 11.31 12.90
C ASN A 21 9.44 10.61 12.16
N GLU A 22 9.74 9.45 11.59
CA GLU A 22 8.71 8.54 11.11
C GLU A 22 8.31 7.61 12.26
N THR A 23 7.01 7.52 12.55
CA THR A 23 6.48 6.65 13.63
C THR A 23 6.06 5.28 13.12
N TRP A 24 5.90 5.14 11.80
CA TRP A 24 5.47 3.90 11.13
C TRP A 24 4.11 3.40 11.61
N ALA A 25 3.30 4.31 12.14
CA ALA A 25 1.98 4.01 12.63
C ALA A 25 1.04 3.69 11.46
N MET A 26 0.14 2.73 11.70
CA MET A 26 -0.90 2.29 10.76
C MET A 26 -0.35 1.53 9.53
N THR A 27 -1.17 1.41 8.49
CA THR A 27 -0.99 0.58 7.30
C THR A 27 -1.00 1.46 6.05
N GLY A 28 -0.72 0.86 4.88
CA GLY A 28 -0.72 1.59 3.61
C GLY A 28 0.49 2.51 3.43
N PHE A 29 0.45 3.28 2.34
CA PHE A 29 1.37 4.36 1.99
C PHE A 29 0.59 5.55 1.43
N HIS A 30 -0.45 5.94 2.17
CA HIS A 30 -1.53 6.87 1.78
C HIS A 30 -1.10 8.29 1.38
N ALA A 31 0.17 8.67 1.55
CA ALA A 31 0.70 9.92 1.02
C ALA A 31 0.42 10.06 -0.50
N VAL A 32 0.42 8.93 -1.24
CA VAL A 32 0.12 8.91 -2.68
C VAL A 32 -1.30 9.41 -3.00
N ALA A 33 -2.28 9.08 -2.16
CA ALA A 33 -3.67 9.52 -2.33
C ALA A 33 -3.81 11.02 -2.05
N MET A 34 -3.11 11.54 -1.03
CA MET A 34 -3.07 12.97 -0.75
C MET A 34 -2.45 13.76 -1.90
N ILE A 35 -1.35 13.27 -2.46
CA ILE A 35 -0.66 13.89 -3.60
C ILE A 35 -1.55 13.89 -4.85
N LEU A 36 -2.17 12.75 -5.19
CA LEU A 36 -3.13 12.67 -6.30
C LEU A 36 -4.29 13.66 -6.11
N GLY A 37 -4.83 13.72 -4.88
CA GLY A 37 -5.89 14.63 -4.51
C GLY A 37 -5.51 16.11 -4.68
N ALA A 38 -4.28 16.48 -4.35
CA ALA A 38 -3.75 17.83 -4.56
C ALA A 38 -3.58 18.13 -6.06
N TYR A 39 -2.97 17.21 -6.81
CA TYR A 39 -2.69 17.38 -8.24
C TYR A 39 -3.97 17.56 -9.07
N THR A 40 -4.99 16.75 -8.80
CA THR A 40 -6.30 16.78 -9.48
C THR A 40 -7.09 18.07 -9.17
N ARG A 41 -6.84 18.70 -8.02
CA ARG A 41 -7.42 20.00 -7.63
C ARG A 41 -6.63 21.21 -8.14
N GLY A 42 -5.59 21.00 -8.94
CA GLY A 42 -4.79 22.06 -9.54
C GLY A 42 -3.62 22.56 -8.67
N PHE A 43 -3.39 21.97 -7.49
CA PHE A 43 -2.21 22.27 -6.70
C PHE A 43 -0.99 21.58 -7.35
N ARG A 44 -0.23 22.34 -8.15
CA ARG A 44 0.90 21.81 -8.94
C ARG A 44 2.18 22.63 -8.79
N GLY A 45 2.25 23.50 -7.79
CA GLY A 45 3.42 24.37 -7.50
C GLY A 45 4.63 23.63 -6.91
N TYR A 46 4.86 22.38 -7.32
CA TYR A 46 5.94 21.52 -6.85
C TYR A 46 6.51 20.71 -8.02
N ASP A 47 7.66 20.07 -7.83
CA ASP A 47 8.25 19.18 -8.83
C ASP A 47 7.42 17.90 -8.96
N VAL A 48 6.47 17.91 -9.89
CA VAL A 48 5.54 16.80 -10.15
C VAL A 48 6.27 15.53 -10.56
N GLN A 49 7.35 15.63 -11.35
CA GLN A 49 8.07 14.45 -11.84
C GLN A 49 8.88 13.82 -10.70
N ALA A 50 9.54 14.61 -9.86
CA ALA A 50 10.23 14.10 -8.68
C ALA A 50 9.25 13.49 -7.66
N VAL A 51 8.09 14.11 -7.46
CA VAL A 51 7.04 13.56 -6.59
C VAL A 51 6.53 12.23 -7.14
N TYR A 52 6.23 12.13 -8.44
CA TYR A 52 5.82 10.86 -9.05
C TYR A 52 6.90 9.78 -8.91
N ALA A 53 8.18 10.14 -9.12
CA ALA A 53 9.28 9.20 -8.92
C ALA A 53 9.30 8.65 -7.48
N ALA A 54 9.08 9.52 -6.48
CA ALA A 54 8.98 9.09 -5.08
C ALA A 54 7.73 8.22 -4.81
N MET A 55 6.59 8.52 -5.42
CA MET A 55 5.38 7.67 -5.32
C MET A 55 5.63 6.28 -5.89
N ARG A 56 6.25 6.20 -7.09
CA ARG A 56 6.59 4.95 -7.75
C ARG A 56 7.61 4.14 -6.94
N ASP A 57 8.63 4.80 -6.40
CA ASP A 57 9.63 4.16 -5.54
C ASP A 57 9.01 3.62 -4.25
N THR A 58 8.13 4.39 -3.61
CA THR A 58 7.35 3.96 -2.44
C THR A 58 6.53 2.71 -2.71
N ALA A 59 5.93 2.61 -3.91
CA ALA A 59 5.06 1.51 -4.30
C ALA A 59 5.82 0.27 -4.81
N MET A 60 7.01 0.42 -5.37
CA MET A 60 7.76 -0.67 -6.01
C MET A 60 8.92 -1.20 -5.16
N VAL A 61 9.51 -0.34 -4.33
CA VAL A 61 10.64 -0.69 -3.45
C VAL A 61 10.16 -0.72 -2.01
N GLY A 62 9.62 0.39 -1.51
CA GLY A 62 9.13 0.52 -0.14
C GLY A 62 10.22 0.44 0.94
N ALA A 63 9.86 0.78 2.17
CA ALA A 63 10.79 0.78 3.31
C ALA A 63 10.99 -0.61 3.92
N VAL A 64 12.23 -0.95 4.25
CA VAL A 64 12.57 -2.18 5.00
C VAL A 64 12.03 -2.12 6.42
N TYR A 65 11.88 -0.92 6.99
CA TYR A 65 11.37 -0.74 8.34
C TYR A 65 9.94 -1.29 8.50
N ASN A 66 9.67 -1.94 9.64
CA ASN A 66 8.40 -2.59 9.96
C ASN A 66 7.93 -3.67 8.95
N GLY A 67 8.83 -4.16 8.10
CA GLY A 67 8.50 -5.17 7.09
C GLY A 67 7.65 -4.62 5.93
N ASN A 68 7.61 -3.29 5.73
CA ASN A 68 6.73 -2.67 4.74
C ASN A 68 7.08 -3.10 3.31
N LYS A 69 8.38 -3.18 2.99
CA LYS A 69 8.88 -3.69 1.71
C LYS A 69 8.37 -5.09 1.45
N GLU A 70 8.56 -5.99 2.41
CA GLU A 70 8.21 -7.40 2.30
C GLU A 70 6.68 -7.57 2.18
N LEU A 71 5.89 -6.77 2.89
CA LEU A 71 4.42 -6.79 2.81
C LEU A 71 3.91 -6.27 1.46
N GLN A 72 4.53 -5.23 0.91
CA GLN A 72 4.18 -4.75 -0.42
C GLN A 72 4.61 -5.75 -1.52
N GLU A 73 5.79 -6.37 -1.38
CA GLU A 73 6.24 -7.46 -2.27
C GLU A 73 5.29 -8.66 -2.21
N GLU A 74 4.85 -9.04 -1.00
CA GLU A 74 3.85 -10.08 -0.80
C GLU A 74 2.53 -9.74 -1.48
N PHE A 75 2.03 -8.52 -1.31
CA PHE A 75 0.83 -8.03 -1.99
C PHE A 75 0.96 -8.08 -3.51
N ARG A 76 2.08 -7.61 -4.08
CA ARG A 76 2.30 -7.65 -5.54
C ARG A 76 2.41 -9.08 -6.07
N ARG A 77 2.98 -10.00 -5.30
CA ARG A 77 3.20 -11.39 -5.70
C ARG A 77 1.94 -12.26 -5.60
N HIS A 78 1.20 -12.15 -4.50
CA HIS A 78 0.02 -13.00 -4.23
C HIS A 78 -1.29 -12.35 -4.60
N GLY A 79 -1.29 -11.04 -4.83
CA GLY A 79 -2.50 -10.25 -5.02
C GLY A 79 -3.22 -9.93 -3.70
N TYR A 80 -2.63 -10.23 -2.55
CA TYR A 80 -3.13 -9.89 -1.22
C TYR A 80 -2.02 -10.08 -0.18
N VAL A 81 -2.17 -9.46 0.99
CA VAL A 81 -1.30 -9.72 2.15
C VAL A 81 -1.77 -11.01 2.81
N ILE A 82 -0.85 -11.95 3.03
CA ILE A 82 -1.14 -13.24 3.64
C ILE A 82 -1.56 -13.02 5.09
N SER A 83 -2.64 -13.68 5.47
CA SER A 83 -3.14 -13.65 6.82
C SER A 83 -2.23 -14.44 7.77
N GLY A 84 -1.61 -13.75 8.72
CA GLY A 84 -0.76 -14.35 9.76
C GLY A 84 -1.54 -15.19 10.79
N PRO A 85 -0.87 -15.87 11.73
CA PRO A 85 -1.47 -16.82 12.69
C PRO A 85 -2.52 -16.22 13.65
N ALA A 86 -3.34 -17.09 14.28
CA ALA A 86 -4.71 -16.81 14.78
C ALA A 86 -4.90 -16.51 16.25
N THR A 87 -3.83 -16.49 17.03
CA THR A 87 -3.99 -16.14 18.44
C THR A 87 -3.77 -14.63 18.65
N PRO A 88 -4.54 -13.99 19.56
CA PRO A 88 -4.30 -12.61 19.96
C PRO A 88 -2.88 -12.34 20.48
N ARG A 89 -2.21 -13.38 20.98
CA ARG A 89 -0.82 -13.34 21.46
C ARG A 89 0.18 -13.23 20.30
N GLU A 90 -0.07 -13.91 19.18
CA GLU A 90 0.75 -13.82 17.97
C GLU A 90 0.50 -12.52 17.21
N MET A 91 -0.72 -11.98 17.23
CA MET A 91 -1.08 -10.75 16.51
C MET A 91 -0.32 -9.48 16.92
N ARG A 92 0.34 -9.44 18.10
CA ARG A 92 1.07 -8.23 18.51
C ARG A 92 2.32 -7.97 17.67
N SER A 93 2.91 -9.02 17.09
CA SER A 93 4.18 -8.92 16.37
C SER A 93 4.26 -9.83 15.13
N ALA A 94 3.17 -10.53 14.77
CA ALA A 94 3.19 -11.46 13.65
C ALA A 94 3.22 -10.75 12.28
N PRO A 95 4.02 -11.28 11.33
CA PRO A 95 3.84 -11.01 9.91
C PRO A 95 2.39 -11.30 9.51
N GLY A 96 1.77 -10.45 8.69
CA GLY A 96 0.39 -10.65 8.22
C GLY A 96 -0.72 -10.21 9.20
N LYS A 97 -0.40 -9.44 10.24
CA LYS A 97 -1.40 -8.72 11.05
C LYS A 97 -2.17 -7.72 10.17
N GLN A 98 -3.47 -7.58 10.38
CA GLN A 98 -4.34 -6.67 9.62
C GLN A 98 -4.30 -6.93 8.10
N SER A 99 -4.11 -8.19 7.69
CA SER A 99 -3.93 -8.58 6.28
C SER A 99 -5.03 -8.08 5.35
N VAL A 100 -6.30 -8.18 5.77
CA VAL A 100 -7.43 -7.67 4.99
C VAL A 100 -7.32 -6.15 4.82
N SER A 101 -7.16 -5.40 5.92
CA SER A 101 -7.00 -3.94 5.87
C SER A 101 -5.82 -3.54 5.00
N ARG A 102 -4.64 -4.13 5.20
CA ARG A 102 -3.44 -3.86 4.38
C ARG A 102 -3.67 -4.14 2.89
N THR A 103 -4.39 -5.23 2.57
CA THR A 103 -4.73 -5.55 1.18
C THR A 103 -5.61 -4.48 0.55
N LEU A 104 -6.61 -3.99 1.29
CA LEU A 104 -7.50 -2.94 0.81
C LEU A 104 -6.77 -1.59 0.70
N ASP A 105 -5.97 -1.24 1.71
CA ASP A 105 -5.15 -0.02 1.73
C ASP A 105 -4.18 0.00 0.55
N TYR A 106 -3.43 -1.09 0.34
CA TYR A 106 -2.53 -1.20 -0.80
C TYR A 106 -3.28 -1.16 -2.12
N ALA A 107 -4.39 -1.88 -2.28
CA ALA A 107 -5.18 -1.81 -3.52
C ALA A 107 -5.58 -0.36 -3.85
N TYR A 108 -6.02 0.40 -2.86
CA TYR A 108 -6.34 1.82 -3.04
C TYR A 108 -5.10 2.67 -3.36
N ASP A 109 -4.01 2.49 -2.63
CA ASP A 109 -2.79 3.29 -2.81
C ASP A 109 -2.11 3.02 -4.16
N TYR A 110 -2.03 1.75 -4.58
CA TYR A 110 -1.56 1.37 -5.91
C TYR A 110 -2.44 1.96 -7.01
N TRP A 111 -3.76 1.92 -6.85
CA TRP A 111 -4.66 2.61 -7.78
C TRP A 111 -4.37 4.11 -7.86
N CYS A 112 -4.09 4.77 -6.73
CA CYS A 112 -3.73 6.19 -6.71
C CYS A 112 -2.43 6.49 -7.47
N VAL A 113 -1.42 5.61 -7.36
CA VAL A 113 -0.19 5.74 -8.16
C VAL A 113 -0.49 5.56 -9.65
N GLY A 114 -1.35 4.60 -10.01
CA GLY A 114 -1.81 4.41 -11.39
C GLY A 114 -2.54 5.62 -11.96
N ALA A 115 -3.43 6.23 -11.18
CA ALA A 115 -4.14 7.44 -11.56
C ALA A 115 -3.19 8.64 -11.76
N MET A 116 -2.19 8.78 -10.89
CA MET A 116 -1.15 9.80 -11.10
C MET A 116 -0.33 9.50 -12.36
N ALA A 117 0.03 8.25 -12.61
CA ALA A 117 0.77 7.84 -13.81
C ALA A 117 -0.01 8.18 -15.09
N GLU A 118 -1.31 7.90 -15.12
CA GLU A 118 -2.20 8.19 -16.25
C GLU A 118 -2.26 9.70 -16.54
N LEU A 119 -2.46 10.52 -15.50
CA LEU A 119 -2.48 11.98 -15.63
C LEU A 119 -1.16 12.57 -16.15
N LEU A 120 -0.05 11.84 -15.98
CA LEU A 120 1.27 12.22 -16.47
C LEU A 120 1.64 11.56 -17.81
N GLY A 121 0.72 10.83 -18.45
CA GLY A 121 0.96 10.15 -19.72
C GLY A 121 1.86 8.92 -19.62
N LYS A 122 2.04 8.35 -18.43
CA LYS A 122 2.88 7.16 -18.17
C LYS A 122 2.04 5.89 -18.25
N HIS A 123 1.57 5.57 -19.45
CA HIS A 123 0.53 4.56 -19.67
C HIS A 123 0.90 3.13 -19.20
N GLU A 124 2.16 2.72 -19.35
CA GLU A 124 2.61 1.40 -18.87
C GLU A 124 2.57 1.28 -17.35
N ASP A 125 3.06 2.30 -16.63
CA ASP A 125 2.97 2.35 -15.17
C ASP A 125 1.49 2.40 -14.74
N ALA A 126 0.65 3.21 -15.42
CA ALA A 126 -0.77 3.31 -15.12
C ALA A 126 -1.47 1.96 -15.22
N LYS A 127 -1.24 1.22 -16.32
CA LYS A 127 -1.80 -0.12 -16.52
C LYS A 127 -1.38 -1.08 -15.40
N MET A 128 -0.07 -1.18 -15.13
CA MET A 128 0.47 -2.05 -14.07
C MET A 128 -0.15 -1.73 -12.71
N PHE A 129 -0.23 -0.45 -12.35
CA PHE A 129 -0.74 -0.03 -11.05
C PHE A 129 -2.26 -0.15 -10.93
N TYR A 130 -3.00 0.02 -12.01
CA TYR A 130 -4.44 -0.27 -12.01
C TYR A 130 -4.75 -1.76 -11.88
N GLU A 131 -3.96 -2.65 -12.50
CA GLU A 131 -4.06 -4.10 -12.29
C GLU A 131 -3.83 -4.45 -10.81
N LEU A 132 -2.76 -3.93 -10.20
CA LEU A 132 -2.51 -4.07 -8.76
C LEU A 132 -3.63 -3.47 -7.91
N GLY A 133 -4.21 -2.36 -8.34
CA GLY A 133 -5.35 -1.73 -7.67
C GLY A 133 -6.62 -2.59 -7.66
N GLN A 134 -6.74 -3.59 -8.54
CA GLN A 134 -7.88 -4.53 -8.53
C GLN A 134 -7.72 -5.68 -7.52
N ASN A 135 -6.59 -5.78 -6.83
CA ASN A 135 -6.30 -6.86 -5.90
C ASN A 135 -7.24 -6.93 -4.68
N TYR A 136 -8.02 -5.88 -4.39
CA TYR A 136 -9.06 -5.93 -3.36
C TYR A 136 -10.05 -7.09 -3.58
N LYS A 137 -10.29 -7.48 -4.84
CA LYS A 137 -11.17 -8.60 -5.21
C LYS A 137 -10.68 -9.93 -4.65
N ASN A 138 -9.36 -10.07 -4.45
CA ASN A 138 -8.77 -11.32 -4.00
C ASN A 138 -9.11 -11.65 -2.55
N VAL A 139 -9.55 -10.68 -1.75
CA VAL A 139 -9.98 -10.90 -0.36
C VAL A 139 -11.50 -10.84 -0.19
N PHE A 140 -12.28 -10.66 -1.26
CA PHE A 140 -13.75 -10.73 -1.18
C PHE A 140 -14.24 -12.18 -1.20
N ASP A 141 -14.88 -12.62 -0.12
CA ASP A 141 -15.49 -13.95 -0.02
C ASP A 141 -16.97 -13.90 -0.42
N PRO A 142 -17.33 -14.35 -1.63
CA PRO A 142 -18.71 -14.25 -2.12
C PRO A 142 -19.69 -15.11 -1.32
N LYS A 143 -19.22 -16.11 -0.54
CA LYS A 143 -20.11 -16.94 0.29
C LYS A 143 -20.60 -16.20 1.53
N THR A 144 -19.75 -15.35 2.11
CA THR A 144 -20.08 -14.59 3.31
C THR A 144 -20.50 -13.16 2.99
N GLY A 145 -20.11 -12.63 1.83
CA GLY A 145 -20.32 -11.23 1.44
C GLY A 145 -19.34 -10.27 2.09
N PHE A 146 -18.30 -10.78 2.77
CA PHE A 146 -17.31 -9.98 3.50
C PHE A 146 -15.92 -10.07 2.88
N MET A 147 -15.09 -9.06 3.18
CA MET A 147 -13.65 -9.13 2.96
C MET A 147 -13.03 -10.02 4.05
N ARG A 148 -12.31 -11.07 3.66
CA ARG A 148 -11.85 -12.13 4.57
C ARG A 148 -10.38 -12.45 4.33
N GLY A 149 -9.66 -12.75 5.42
CA GLY A 149 -8.23 -13.07 5.33
C GLY A 149 -8.01 -14.38 4.57
N LYS A 150 -6.96 -14.42 3.75
CA LYS A 150 -6.50 -15.63 3.05
C LYS A 150 -5.16 -16.11 3.59
N LEU A 151 -5.01 -17.43 3.70
CA LEU A 151 -3.76 -18.08 4.03
C LEU A 151 -2.84 -18.15 2.80
N ALA A 152 -1.59 -18.53 3.00
CA ALA A 152 -0.60 -18.62 1.92
C ALA A 152 -0.99 -19.60 0.80
N ASP A 153 -1.82 -20.60 1.11
CA ASP A 153 -2.35 -21.58 0.15
C ASP A 153 -3.64 -21.11 -0.56
N GLY A 154 -4.05 -19.86 -0.35
CA GLY A 154 -5.24 -19.25 -0.94
C GLY A 154 -6.56 -19.61 -0.24
N LYS A 155 -6.54 -20.49 0.77
CA LYS A 155 -7.75 -20.81 1.53
C LYS A 155 -8.16 -19.63 2.40
N TRP A 156 -9.47 -19.50 2.58
CA TRP A 156 -10.01 -18.54 3.54
C TRP A 156 -9.60 -18.92 4.96
N ARG A 157 -9.29 -17.91 5.77
CA ARG A 157 -9.02 -18.07 7.19
C ARG A 157 -10.27 -18.58 7.90
N GLU A 158 -10.08 -19.57 8.77
CA GLU A 158 -11.13 -20.15 9.61
C GLU A 158 -10.70 -20.21 11.09
N PRO A 159 -11.66 -20.11 12.03
CA PRO A 159 -13.08 -19.84 11.80
C PRO A 159 -13.33 -18.38 11.36
N PHE A 160 -14.45 -18.14 10.66
CA PHE A 160 -14.98 -16.80 10.38
C PHE A 160 -16.30 -16.65 11.13
N ARG A 161 -16.37 -15.65 12.02
CA ARG A 161 -17.48 -15.41 12.94
C ARG A 161 -17.87 -13.96 12.89
#